data_AF-A0A8J4FP36-F1
#
_entry.id   AF-A0A8J4FP36-F1
#
_cell.length_a   1.000
_cell.length_b   1.000
_cell.length_c   1.000
_cell.angle_alpha   90.00
_cell.angle_beta   90.00
_cell.angle_gamma   90.00
#
_symmetry.space_group_name_H-M   'P 1'
#
loop_
_entity.id
_entity.type
_entity.pdbx_description
1 polymer ?
#
loop_
_entity_poly.entity_id
_entity_poly.type
_entity_poly.pdbx_seq_one_letter_code
_entity_poly.pdbx_strand_id
1 'polypeptide(L)'
;QPRNDGNGWEASMGQRVQRVEAAAQLNEPFSVGEVAFAIRCLSNNKACGPDRIPAECYKGAKKEIEGRSVNLLVPHIHRLLEYIRSTGDYPVQFQTSYFTPLFKKGDPRDKGNYRGLAVGSALAKCYAFILEQRLSRWGEVAKARSPYQGGFRTNIGTIHNLLALRHLTDKCRTGPSSSRPLFVCQVDFEKAFDRVPRHLLWKRLQERGIHGHMLEALQSCYKKVLFRVRVNG
;
A
#
# COMPACT_ATOMS: atom_id res chain seq x y z
N GLN A 1 16.97 -39.34 15.98
CA GLN A 1 17.28 -38.27 16.95
C GLN A 1 16.20 -37.21 16.84
N PRO A 2 15.41 -36.93 17.90
CA PRO A 2 14.43 -35.85 17.85
C PRO A 2 15.18 -34.51 17.87
N ARG A 3 14.79 -33.60 16.97
CA ARG A 3 15.34 -32.25 16.88
C ARG A 3 14.90 -31.46 18.12
N ASN A 4 15.87 -30.85 18.78
CA ASN A 4 15.67 -30.00 19.94
C ASN A 4 15.12 -28.64 19.46
N ASP A 5 13.81 -28.53 19.35
CA ASP A 5 13.10 -27.34 18.86
C ASP A 5 12.90 -26.27 19.97
N GLY A 6 13.73 -26.29 21.02
CA GLY A 6 13.65 -25.42 22.20
C GLY A 6 13.92 -23.93 21.94
N ASN A 7 14.59 -23.58 20.83
CA ASN A 7 15.05 -22.20 20.56
C ASN A 7 14.10 -21.38 19.67
N GLY A 8 13.04 -21.99 19.11
CA GLY A 8 12.15 -21.32 18.15
C GLY A 8 11.24 -20.27 18.79
N TRP A 9 10.81 -20.50 20.03
CA TRP A 9 9.85 -19.64 20.73
C TRP A 9 10.49 -18.36 21.24
N GLU A 10 11.69 -18.43 21.82
CA GLU A 10 12.44 -17.26 22.28
C GLU A 10 12.90 -16.39 21.10
N ALA A 11 13.36 -17.01 20.01
CA ALA A 11 13.68 -16.29 18.78
C ALA A 11 12.44 -15.63 18.14
N SER A 12 11.28 -16.29 18.19
CA SER A 12 10.00 -15.73 17.73
C SER A 12 9.55 -14.56 18.61
N MET A 13 9.73 -14.66 19.93
CA MET A 13 9.38 -13.61 20.88
C MET A 13 10.30 -12.39 20.76
N GLY A 14 11.61 -12.60 20.63
CA GLY A 14 12.58 -11.52 20.39
C GLY A 14 12.33 -10.79 19.07
N GLN A 15 12.00 -11.53 18.00
CA GLN A 15 11.58 -10.92 16.72
C GLN A 15 10.27 -10.14 16.85
N ARG A 16 9.35 -10.59 17.71
CA ARG A 16 8.09 -9.88 17.96
C ARG A 16 8.32 -8.57 18.70
N VAL A 17 9.14 -8.55 19.74
CA VAL A 17 9.49 -7.31 20.48
C VAL A 17 10.16 -6.29 19.56
N GLN A 18 11.16 -6.71 18.78
CA GLN A 18 11.83 -5.83 17.81
C GLN A 18 10.87 -5.25 16.76
N ARG A 19 9.85 -6.01 16.33
CA ARG A 19 8.83 -5.52 15.39
C ARG A 19 7.95 -4.43 15.98
N VAL A 20 7.56 -4.59 17.24
CA VAL A 20 6.72 -3.63 17.97
C VAL A 20 7.49 -2.33 18.20
N GLU A 21 8.74 -2.42 18.65
CA GLU A 21 9.60 -1.25 18.84
C GLU A 21 9.87 -0.52 17.51
N ALA A 22 10.15 -1.26 16.44
CA ALA A 22 10.31 -0.67 15.10
C ALA A 22 9.02 -0.02 14.59
N ALA A 23 7.84 -0.52 14.99
CA ALA A 23 6.56 0.04 14.60
C ALA A 23 6.26 1.38 15.29
N ALA A 24 6.87 1.68 16.43
CA ALA A 24 6.68 2.95 17.13
C ALA A 24 7.03 4.15 16.24
N GLN A 25 8.09 4.05 15.43
CA GLN A 25 8.53 5.09 14.50
C GLN A 25 7.49 5.44 13.42
N LEU A 26 6.50 4.57 13.18
CA LEU A 26 5.41 4.86 12.25
C LEU A 26 4.52 6.01 12.73
N ASN A 27 4.50 6.26 14.05
CA ASN A 27 3.66 7.26 14.69
C ASN A 27 4.28 8.66 14.75
N GLU A 28 5.52 8.82 14.30
CA GLU A 28 6.18 10.13 14.27
C GLU A 28 5.43 11.11 13.35
N PRO A 29 5.54 12.43 13.59
CA PRO A 29 5.04 13.43 12.66
C PRO A 29 5.60 13.23 11.25
N PHE A 30 4.84 13.63 10.22
CA PHE A 30 5.37 13.68 8.87
C PHE A 30 6.47 14.73 8.77
N SER A 31 7.52 14.43 8.02
CA SER A 31 8.52 15.43 7.65
C SER A 31 8.07 16.22 6.41
N VAL A 32 8.55 17.45 6.30
CA VAL A 32 8.34 18.28 5.08
C VAL A 32 8.92 17.57 3.85
N GLY A 33 10.03 16.86 4.01
CA GLY A 33 10.67 16.08 2.95
C GLY A 33 9.81 14.92 2.43
N GLU A 34 9.12 14.19 3.32
CA GLU A 34 8.18 13.13 2.92
C GLU A 34 7.04 13.69 2.06
N VAL A 35 6.49 14.85 2.44
CA VAL A 35 5.41 15.50 1.69
C VAL A 35 5.90 16.02 0.34
N ALA A 36 7.07 16.66 0.31
CA ALA A 36 7.69 17.11 -0.93
C ALA A 36 7.94 15.95 -1.90
N PHE A 37 8.45 14.82 -1.38
CA PHE A 37 8.69 13.61 -2.15
C PHE A 37 7.39 13.02 -2.68
N ALA A 38 6.36 12.90 -1.85
CA ALA A 38 5.06 12.37 -2.22
C ALA A 38 4.39 13.20 -3.33
N ILE A 39 4.42 14.53 -3.24
CA ILE A 39 3.91 15.43 -4.30
C ILE A 39 4.68 15.21 -5.61
N ARG A 40 6.01 15.07 -5.56
CA ARG A 40 6.84 14.81 -6.75
C ARG A 40 6.49 13.47 -7.42
N CYS A 41 6.12 12.46 -6.62
CA CYS A 41 5.75 11.12 -7.11
C CYS A 41 4.33 11.03 -7.68
N LEU A 42 3.48 12.07 -7.54
CA LEU A 42 2.18 12.10 -8.20
C LEU A 42 2.33 11.98 -9.72
N SER A 43 1.50 11.18 -10.38
CA SER A 43 1.57 11.01 -11.82
C SER A 43 0.90 12.17 -12.55
N ASN A 44 1.57 12.69 -13.59
CA ASN A 44 0.99 13.71 -14.47
C ASN A 44 0.02 13.07 -15.48
N ASN A 45 -0.83 13.89 -16.10
CA ASN A 45 -1.81 13.54 -17.12
C ASN A 45 -2.77 12.42 -16.66
N LYS A 46 -3.13 12.43 -15.38
CA LYS A 46 -4.15 11.53 -14.80
C LYS A 46 -5.43 12.29 -14.54
N ALA A 47 -6.55 11.57 -14.59
CA ALA A 47 -7.85 12.10 -14.20
C ALA A 47 -7.80 12.65 -12.77
N CYS A 48 -8.40 13.82 -12.56
CA CYS A 48 -8.56 14.41 -11.24
C CYS A 48 -9.81 13.88 -10.53
N GLY A 49 -9.80 13.96 -9.21
CA GLY A 49 -10.94 13.59 -8.38
C GLY A 49 -12.08 14.62 -8.42
N PRO A 50 -13.08 14.46 -7.55
CA PRO A 50 -14.20 15.40 -7.44
C PRO A 50 -13.83 16.85 -7.12
N ASP A 51 -12.65 17.07 -6.54
CA ASP A 51 -12.08 18.40 -6.28
C ASP A 51 -11.65 19.15 -7.55
N ARG A 52 -11.52 18.44 -8.68
CA ARG A 52 -11.08 18.96 -9.98
C ARG A 52 -9.68 19.57 -9.96
N ILE A 53 -8.85 19.25 -8.97
CA ILE A 53 -7.47 19.75 -8.88
C ILE A 53 -6.51 18.66 -9.39
N PRO A 54 -5.84 18.86 -10.54
CA PRO A 54 -4.89 17.89 -11.07
C PRO A 54 -3.55 17.91 -10.30
N ALA A 55 -2.76 16.84 -10.43
CA ALA A 55 -1.49 16.68 -9.74
C ALA A 55 -0.48 17.80 -10.08
N GLU A 56 -0.56 18.31 -11.30
CA GLU A 56 0.27 19.36 -11.87
C GLU A 56 0.15 20.67 -11.10
N CYS A 57 -1.03 21.00 -10.56
CA CYS A 57 -1.21 22.19 -9.73
C CYS A 57 -0.34 22.11 -8.48
N TYR A 58 -0.31 20.94 -7.82
CA TYR A 58 0.52 20.73 -6.63
C TYR A 58 2.01 20.69 -6.96
N LYS A 59 2.38 20.10 -8.09
CA LYS A 59 3.78 19.98 -8.52
C LYS A 59 4.37 21.29 -9.05
N GLY A 60 3.54 22.08 -9.73
CA GLY A 60 3.93 23.27 -10.49
C GLY A 60 3.99 24.56 -9.68
N ALA A 61 3.47 24.57 -8.45
CA ALA A 61 3.52 25.72 -7.55
C ALA A 61 4.93 25.96 -6.98
N LYS A 62 5.88 26.22 -7.88
CA LYS A 62 7.31 26.39 -7.59
C LYS A 62 7.74 27.83 -7.83
N LYS A 63 8.65 28.32 -6.99
CA LYS A 63 9.33 29.61 -7.14
C LYS A 63 10.82 29.41 -6.96
N GLU A 64 11.61 30.12 -7.74
CA GLU A 64 13.06 30.16 -7.56
C GLU A 64 13.40 31.14 -6.43
N ILE A 65 14.13 30.65 -5.42
CA ILE A 65 14.60 31.41 -4.26
C ILE A 65 16.07 31.04 -4.10
N GLU A 66 16.97 32.01 -4.20
CA GLU A 66 18.42 31.81 -4.02
C GLU A 66 18.99 30.66 -4.90
N GLY A 67 18.57 30.60 -6.17
CA GLY A 67 19.01 29.56 -7.11
C GLY A 67 18.43 28.16 -6.85
N ARG A 68 17.46 28.02 -5.94
CA ARG A 68 16.78 26.76 -5.63
C ARG A 68 15.30 26.83 -6.02
N SER A 69 14.82 25.78 -6.69
CA SER A 69 13.39 25.62 -6.99
C SER A 69 12.64 25.11 -5.76
N VAL A 70 11.86 25.97 -5.13
CA VAL A 70 11.09 25.67 -3.91
C VAL A 70 9.61 25.54 -4.26
N ASN A 71 8.96 24.47 -3.81
CA ASN A 71 7.51 24.33 -3.94
C ASN A 71 6.80 25.04 -2.78
N LEU A 72 6.04 26.09 -3.09
CA LEU A 72 5.40 26.97 -2.12
C LEU A 72 4.23 26.30 -1.38
N LEU A 73 3.62 25.25 -1.95
CA LEU A 73 2.50 24.56 -1.33
C LEU A 73 2.93 23.49 -0.33
N VAL A 74 4.16 22.98 -0.44
CA VAL A 74 4.67 21.90 0.42
C VAL A 74 4.48 22.18 1.92
N PRO A 75 4.85 23.36 2.48
CA PRO A 75 4.68 23.63 3.90
C PRO A 75 3.20 23.65 4.34
N HIS A 76 2.31 24.12 3.47
CA HIS A 76 0.88 24.20 3.77
C HIS A 76 0.22 22.82 3.71
N ILE A 77 0.57 22.02 2.68
CA ILE A 77 0.12 20.64 2.56
C ILE A 77 0.67 19.80 3.73
N HIS A 78 1.92 20.02 4.14
CA HIS A 78 2.50 19.34 5.29
C HIS A 78 1.68 19.58 6.57
N ARG A 79 1.37 20.84 6.89
CA ARG A 79 0.51 21.17 8.05
C ARG A 79 -0.87 20.50 7.94
N LEU A 80 -1.48 20.49 6.75
CA LEU A 80 -2.76 19.83 6.52
C LEU A 80 -2.68 18.32 6.76
N LEU A 81 -1.70 17.64 6.17
CA LEU A 81 -1.57 16.18 6.30
C LEU A 81 -1.21 15.78 7.74
N GLU A 82 -0.41 16.59 8.42
CA GLU A 82 -0.07 16.38 9.82
C GLU A 82 -1.29 16.56 10.74
N TYR A 83 -2.13 17.57 10.48
CA TYR A 83 -3.41 17.73 11.17
C TYR A 83 -4.31 16.51 10.99
N ILE A 84 -4.45 16.01 9.75
CA ILE A 84 -5.25 14.81 9.46
C ILE A 84 -4.69 13.59 10.20
N ARG A 85 -3.36 13.44 10.27
CA ARG A 85 -2.68 12.35 10.98
C ARG A 85 -2.92 12.40 12.49
N SER A 86 -2.79 13.56 13.11
CA SER A 86 -2.88 13.71 14.57
C SER A 86 -4.31 13.66 15.09
N THR A 87 -5.28 14.14 14.31
CA THR A 87 -6.70 14.19 14.71
C THR A 87 -7.51 13.00 14.19
N GLY A 88 -7.03 12.32 13.15
CA GLY A 88 -7.82 11.33 12.41
C GLY A 88 -8.97 11.94 11.59
N ASP A 89 -9.07 13.28 11.50
CA ASP A 89 -10.10 13.96 10.72
C ASP A 89 -9.79 13.90 9.22
N TYR A 90 -10.25 12.82 8.59
CA TYR A 90 -10.06 12.59 7.17
C TYR A 90 -11.14 13.35 6.37
N PRO A 91 -10.77 14.38 5.58
CA PRO A 91 -11.75 15.30 5.01
C PRO A 91 -12.65 14.61 3.98
N VAL A 92 -13.89 15.07 3.85
CA VAL A 92 -14.88 14.50 2.91
C VAL A 92 -14.40 14.50 1.45
N GLN A 93 -13.58 15.48 1.08
CA GLN A 93 -12.95 15.59 -0.24
C GLN A 93 -11.99 14.41 -0.49
N PHE A 94 -11.35 13.88 0.54
CA PHE A 94 -10.48 12.71 0.42
C PHE A 94 -11.30 11.40 0.46
N GLN A 95 -12.44 11.40 1.15
CA GLN A 95 -13.38 10.28 1.19
C GLN A 95 -14.14 10.06 -0.12
N THR A 96 -14.25 11.09 -0.96
CA THR A 96 -15.08 11.08 -2.17
C THR A 96 -14.27 10.81 -3.42
N SER A 97 -14.66 9.80 -4.20
CA SER A 97 -14.04 9.47 -5.49
C SER A 97 -15.06 9.44 -6.62
N TYR A 98 -14.62 9.76 -7.84
CA TYR A 98 -15.39 9.42 -9.04
C TYR A 98 -15.32 7.92 -9.28
N PHE A 99 -16.46 7.30 -9.53
CA PHE A 99 -16.56 5.87 -9.80
C PHE A 99 -16.92 5.63 -11.28
N THR A 100 -16.10 4.83 -11.95
CA THR A 100 -16.30 4.41 -13.34
C THR A 100 -16.25 2.88 -13.42
N PRO A 101 -17.35 2.20 -13.79
CA PRO A 101 -17.32 0.77 -14.04
C PRO A 101 -16.64 0.48 -15.39
N LEU A 102 -15.54 -0.26 -15.37
CA LEU A 102 -14.84 -0.71 -16.58
C LEU A 102 -15.20 -2.16 -16.88
N PHE A 103 -15.82 -2.44 -18.02
CA PHE A 103 -16.14 -3.81 -18.43
C PHE A 103 -14.88 -4.66 -18.57
N LYS A 104 -14.85 -5.85 -17.96
CA LYS A 104 -13.68 -6.74 -17.95
C LYS A 104 -13.83 -7.92 -18.91
N LYS A 105 -14.92 -8.70 -18.80
CA LYS A 105 -15.21 -9.91 -19.61
C LYS A 105 -16.61 -10.45 -19.30
N GLY A 106 -17.17 -11.34 -20.13
CA GLY A 106 -18.42 -12.06 -19.82
C GLY A 106 -19.69 -11.35 -20.28
N ASP A 107 -20.81 -11.54 -19.58
CA ASP A 107 -22.08 -10.85 -19.87
C ASP A 107 -22.03 -9.39 -19.37
N PRO A 108 -22.25 -8.38 -20.25
CA PRO A 108 -22.35 -6.97 -19.87
C PRO A 108 -23.51 -6.63 -18.91
N ARG A 109 -24.51 -7.51 -18.76
CA ARG A 109 -25.61 -7.29 -17.80
C ARG A 109 -25.25 -7.67 -16.37
N ASP A 110 -24.21 -8.47 -16.19
CA ASP A 110 -23.72 -8.86 -14.86
C ASP A 110 -22.74 -7.81 -14.30
N LYS A 111 -23.12 -7.20 -13.18
CA LYS A 111 -22.30 -6.21 -12.47
C LYS A 111 -20.95 -6.78 -12.02
N GLY A 112 -20.87 -8.09 -11.76
CA GLY A 112 -19.65 -8.79 -11.37
C GLY A 112 -18.57 -8.82 -12.45
N ASN A 113 -18.94 -8.56 -13.70
CA ASN A 113 -18.07 -8.53 -14.86
C ASN A 113 -17.41 -7.16 -15.11
N TYR A 114 -17.68 -6.18 -14.25
CA TYR A 114 -17.06 -4.86 -14.29
C TYR A 114 -16.01 -4.73 -13.17
N ARG A 115 -14.94 -4.00 -13.48
CA ARG A 115 -13.97 -3.51 -12.50
C ARG A 115 -14.34 -2.07 -12.15
N GLY A 116 -14.69 -1.82 -10.89
CA GLY A 116 -14.85 -0.46 -10.39
C GLY A 116 -13.52 0.27 -10.35
N LEU A 117 -13.42 1.40 -11.06
CA LEU A 117 -12.30 2.31 -10.95
C LEU A 117 -12.72 3.53 -10.13
N ALA A 118 -11.99 3.81 -9.07
CA ALA A 118 -12.21 4.98 -8.22
C ALA A 118 -11.08 5.99 -8.42
N VAL A 119 -11.43 7.22 -8.80
CA VAL A 119 -10.50 8.34 -8.95
C VAL A 119 -10.78 9.37 -7.85
N GLY A 120 -9.91 9.41 -6.85
CA GLY A 120 -10.01 10.34 -5.71
C GLY A 120 -9.11 11.57 -5.84
N SER A 121 -9.07 12.36 -4.77
CA SER A 121 -8.21 13.55 -4.69
C SER A 121 -6.72 13.20 -4.79
N ALA A 122 -5.94 14.06 -5.46
CA ALA A 122 -4.49 13.91 -5.53
C ALA A 122 -3.83 14.07 -4.15
N LEU A 123 -4.38 14.90 -3.26
CA LEU A 123 -3.89 15.05 -1.89
C LEU A 123 -4.22 13.83 -1.03
N ALA A 124 -5.40 13.22 -1.21
CA ALA A 124 -5.72 11.94 -0.57
C ALA A 124 -4.72 10.84 -0.98
N LYS A 125 -4.36 10.81 -2.28
CA LYS A 125 -3.33 9.92 -2.80
C LYS A 125 -1.94 10.22 -2.23
N CYS A 126 -1.59 11.50 -2.06
CA CYS A 126 -0.34 11.94 -1.42
C CYS A 126 -0.26 11.42 0.03
N TYR A 127 -1.33 11.60 0.81
CA TYR A 127 -1.44 11.09 2.18
C TYR A 127 -1.27 9.56 2.23
N ALA A 128 -2.05 8.83 1.42
CA ALA A 128 -1.97 7.37 1.36
C ALA A 128 -0.58 6.87 0.92
N PHE A 129 0.09 7.59 0.02
CA PHE A 129 1.45 7.28 -0.40
C PHE A 129 2.46 7.43 0.74
N ILE A 130 2.38 8.48 1.56
CA ILE A 130 3.27 8.65 2.72
C ILE A 130 3.08 7.51 3.72
N LEU A 131 1.82 7.14 4.02
CA LEU A 131 1.52 5.99 4.89
C LEU A 131 2.08 4.68 4.33
N GLU A 132 1.88 4.44 3.04
CA GLU A 132 2.40 3.24 2.36
C GLU A 132 3.92 3.17 2.42
N GLN A 133 4.63 4.26 2.13
CA GLN A 133 6.09 4.29 2.17
C GLN A 133 6.63 3.98 3.56
N ARG A 134 6.02 4.53 4.61
CA ARG A 134 6.38 4.22 5.99
C ARG A 134 6.16 2.76 6.34
N LEU A 135 4.98 2.21 6.02
CA LEU A 135 4.65 0.80 6.26
C LEU A 135 5.52 -0.16 5.45
N SER A 136 5.87 0.21 4.22
CA SER A 136 6.71 -0.58 3.33
C SER A 136 8.13 -0.65 3.90
N ARG A 137 8.72 0.50 4.26
CA ARG A 137 10.03 0.58 4.90
C ARG A 137 10.07 -0.22 6.21
N TRP A 138 9.08 -0.04 7.09
CA TRP A 138 8.98 -0.82 8.32
C TRP A 138 8.85 -2.32 8.02
N GLY A 139 8.05 -2.70 7.03
CA GLY A 139 7.83 -4.09 6.65
C GLY A 139 9.11 -4.81 6.21
N GLU A 140 10.04 -4.09 5.59
CA GLU A 140 11.37 -4.60 5.24
C GLU A 140 12.31 -4.65 6.45
N VAL A 141 12.47 -3.53 7.18
CA VAL A 141 13.40 -3.43 8.32
C VAL A 141 13.03 -4.41 9.44
N ALA A 142 11.74 -4.49 9.78
CA ALA A 142 11.22 -5.36 10.82
C ALA A 142 10.99 -6.81 10.34
N LYS A 143 11.39 -7.13 9.10
CA LYS A 143 11.17 -8.43 8.44
C LYS A 143 9.73 -8.91 8.61
N ALA A 144 8.77 -8.01 8.48
CA ALA A 144 7.37 -8.31 8.71
C ALA A 144 6.71 -8.97 7.48
N ARG A 145 7.33 -8.85 6.31
CA ARG A 145 6.90 -9.51 5.07
C ARG A 145 7.51 -10.90 4.94
N SER A 146 6.78 -11.80 4.28
CA SER A 146 7.34 -13.10 3.90
C SER A 146 8.52 -12.90 2.94
N PRO A 147 9.64 -13.63 3.09
CA PRO A 147 10.75 -13.56 2.13
C PRO A 147 10.33 -13.96 0.72
N TYR A 148 9.26 -14.75 0.59
CA TYR A 148 8.73 -15.24 -0.69
C TYR A 148 7.63 -14.33 -1.28
N GLN A 149 7.25 -13.23 -0.60
CA GLN A 149 6.30 -12.28 -1.15
C GLN A 149 6.98 -11.40 -2.20
N GLY A 150 6.65 -11.62 -3.48
CA GLY A 150 7.10 -10.78 -4.59
C GLY A 150 6.13 -9.65 -4.96
N GLY A 151 4.83 -9.81 -4.73
CA GLY A 151 3.84 -8.78 -5.08
C GLY A 151 4.00 -7.50 -4.23
N PHE A 152 3.92 -6.35 -4.90
CA PHE A 152 3.96 -5.01 -4.26
C PHE A 152 5.20 -4.77 -3.38
N ARG A 153 6.33 -5.36 -3.76
CA ARG A 153 7.61 -5.22 -3.06
C ARG A 153 8.64 -4.62 -4.00
N THR A 154 9.27 -3.53 -3.56
CA THR A 154 10.27 -2.82 -4.36
C THR A 154 11.38 -3.77 -4.79
N ASN A 155 11.78 -3.67 -6.06
CA ASN A 155 12.83 -4.49 -6.70
C ASN A 155 12.55 -6.00 -6.81
N ILE A 156 11.35 -6.49 -6.45
CA ILE A 156 10.96 -7.89 -6.65
C ILE A 156 9.75 -7.94 -7.58
N GLY A 157 9.96 -8.44 -8.79
CA GLY A 157 8.91 -8.69 -9.79
C GLY A 157 8.52 -10.16 -9.93
N THR A 158 7.48 -10.40 -10.73
CA THR A 158 6.97 -11.74 -11.09
C THR A 158 8.04 -12.63 -11.73
N ILE A 159 9.04 -12.05 -12.39
CA ILE A 159 10.17 -12.76 -12.98
C ILE A 159 10.96 -13.57 -11.95
N HIS A 160 11.12 -13.08 -10.72
CA HIS A 160 11.83 -13.81 -9.67
C HIS A 160 11.06 -15.08 -9.25
N ASN A 161 9.74 -14.97 -9.12
CA ASN A 161 8.88 -16.11 -8.81
C ASN A 161 8.87 -17.13 -9.96
N LEU A 162 8.87 -16.65 -11.21
CA LEU A 162 8.97 -17.51 -12.40
C LEU A 162 10.32 -18.24 -12.45
N LEU A 163 11.42 -17.55 -12.18
CA LEU A 163 12.75 -18.16 -12.11
C LEU A 163 12.84 -19.21 -11.01
N ALA A 164 12.26 -18.93 -9.83
CA ALA A 164 12.19 -19.90 -8.74
C ALA A 164 11.40 -21.16 -9.16
N LEU A 165 10.24 -21.00 -9.79
CA LEU A 165 9.46 -22.11 -10.31
C LEU A 165 10.23 -22.89 -11.39
N ARG A 166 10.87 -22.18 -12.33
CA ARG A 166 11.66 -22.80 -13.39
C ARG A 166 12.80 -23.64 -12.85
N HIS A 167 13.52 -23.13 -11.85
CA HIS A 167 14.60 -23.84 -11.19
C HIS A 167 14.13 -25.11 -10.49
N LEU A 168 12.96 -25.07 -9.84
CA LEU A 168 12.35 -26.26 -9.25
C LEU A 168 12.00 -27.30 -10.33
N THR A 169 11.42 -26.86 -11.45
CA THR A 169 11.12 -27.72 -12.59
C THR A 169 12.38 -28.37 -13.17
N ASP A 170 13.44 -27.60 -13.40
CA ASP A 170 14.69 -28.14 -13.96
C ASP A 170 15.37 -29.11 -12.97
N LYS A 171 15.40 -28.79 -11.67
CA LYS A 171 15.89 -29.72 -10.63
C LYS A 171 15.16 -31.06 -10.60
N CYS A 172 13.84 -31.05 -10.74
CA CYS A 172 13.04 -32.27 -10.80
C CYS A 172 13.21 -33.02 -12.13
N ARG A 173 13.60 -32.35 -13.22
CA ARG A 173 13.78 -32.98 -14.53
C ARG A 173 15.18 -33.58 -14.73
N THR A 174 16.23 -32.90 -14.28
CA THR A 174 17.63 -33.25 -14.59
C THR A 174 18.48 -33.55 -13.37
N GLY A 175 17.96 -33.32 -12.16
CA GLY A 175 18.71 -33.54 -10.93
C GLY A 175 18.74 -35.02 -10.48
N PRO A 176 19.53 -35.35 -9.44
CA PRO A 176 19.62 -36.71 -8.90
C PRO A 176 18.32 -37.22 -8.24
N SER A 177 17.29 -36.37 -8.14
CA SER A 177 15.93 -36.72 -7.71
C SER A 177 14.94 -36.79 -8.88
N SER A 178 15.42 -37.04 -10.11
CA SER A 178 14.65 -37.01 -11.37
C SER A 178 13.44 -37.94 -11.43
N SER A 179 13.32 -38.88 -10.48
CA SER A 179 12.18 -39.78 -10.36
C SER A 179 10.98 -39.20 -9.60
N ARG A 180 11.10 -37.99 -9.01
CA ARG A 180 10.01 -37.39 -8.21
C ARG A 180 9.23 -36.33 -9.01
N PRO A 181 7.91 -36.48 -9.18
CA PRO A 181 7.08 -35.48 -9.85
C PRO A 181 7.01 -34.17 -9.04
N LEU A 182 7.02 -33.03 -9.75
CA LEU A 182 6.74 -31.71 -9.18
C LEU A 182 5.25 -31.39 -9.37
N PHE A 183 4.54 -31.20 -8.26
CA PHE A 183 3.15 -30.73 -8.29
C PHE A 183 3.09 -29.23 -7.97
N VAL A 184 2.30 -28.48 -8.73
CA VAL A 184 2.15 -27.03 -8.57
C VAL A 184 0.67 -26.70 -8.36
N CYS A 185 0.36 -25.99 -7.27
CA CYS A 185 -0.97 -25.47 -6.99
C CYS A 185 -0.97 -23.95 -7.15
N GLN A 186 -1.88 -23.43 -7.97
CA GLN A 186 -2.10 -21.99 -8.12
C GLN A 186 -3.43 -21.62 -7.46
N VAL A 187 -3.36 -20.74 -6.46
CA VAL A 187 -4.52 -20.25 -5.72
C VAL A 187 -4.71 -18.77 -6.05
N ASP A 188 -5.91 -18.40 -6.47
CA ASP A 188 -6.29 -17.02 -6.75
C ASP A 188 -7.51 -16.61 -5.92
N PHE A 189 -7.49 -15.40 -5.37
CA PHE A 189 -8.59 -14.88 -4.57
C PHE A 189 -9.53 -14.05 -5.43
N GLU A 190 -10.79 -14.46 -5.51
CA GLU A 190 -11.83 -13.69 -6.19
C GLU A 190 -12.06 -12.35 -5.47
N LYS A 191 -11.87 -11.23 -6.20
CA LYS A 191 -12.13 -9.86 -5.69
C LYS A 191 -11.42 -9.58 -4.36
N ALA A 192 -10.13 -9.91 -4.30
CA ALA A 192 -9.33 -9.87 -3.07
C ALA A 192 -9.43 -8.56 -2.28
N PHE A 193 -9.44 -7.39 -2.95
CA PHE A 193 -9.54 -6.10 -2.28
C PHE A 193 -10.94 -5.80 -1.74
N ASP A 194 -11.98 -6.21 -2.45
CA ASP A 194 -13.37 -5.93 -2.07
C ASP A 194 -13.84 -6.81 -0.90
N ARG A 195 -13.20 -7.98 -0.72
CA ARG A 195 -13.59 -8.99 0.27
C ARG A 195 -12.76 -8.98 1.57
N VAL A 196 -11.84 -8.04 1.76
CA VAL A 196 -11.03 -8.00 3.00
C VAL A 196 -11.90 -7.63 4.21
N PRO A 197 -12.04 -8.52 5.23
CA PRO A 197 -12.73 -8.18 6.46
C PRO A 197 -11.92 -7.16 7.28
N ARG A 198 -12.32 -5.88 7.21
CA ARG A 198 -11.59 -4.76 7.81
C ARG A 198 -11.31 -4.93 9.31
N HIS A 199 -12.25 -5.47 10.08
CA HIS A 199 -12.05 -5.69 11.52
C HIS A 199 -10.89 -6.68 11.81
N LEU A 200 -10.75 -7.74 10.99
CA LEU A 200 -9.62 -8.66 11.10
C LEU A 200 -8.32 -8.01 10.63
N LEU A 201 -8.36 -7.18 9.57
CA LEU A 201 -7.19 -6.44 9.12
C LEU A 201 -6.64 -5.54 10.24
N TRP A 202 -7.51 -4.77 10.91
CA TRP A 202 -7.11 -3.90 12.03
C TRP A 202 -6.51 -4.72 13.17
N LYS A 203 -7.16 -5.82 13.56
CA LYS A 203 -6.64 -6.73 14.58
C LYS A 203 -5.26 -7.28 14.21
N ARG A 204 -5.05 -7.70 12.95
CA ARG A 204 -3.75 -8.21 12.48
C ARG A 204 -2.65 -7.15 12.47
N LEU A 205 -2.97 -5.90 12.17
CA LEU A 205 -2.02 -4.80 12.25
C LEU A 205 -1.62 -4.52 13.70
N GLN A 206 -2.59 -4.52 14.63
CA GLN A 206 -2.34 -4.39 16.06
C GLN A 206 -1.48 -5.54 16.61
N GLU A 207 -1.78 -6.79 16.24
CA GLU A 207 -0.96 -7.95 16.63
C GLU A 207 0.50 -7.86 16.15
N ARG A 208 0.74 -7.11 15.08
CA ARG A 208 2.06 -6.82 14.51
C ARG A 208 2.75 -5.59 15.11
N GLY A 209 2.14 -4.94 16.10
CA GLY A 209 2.68 -3.77 16.78
C GLY A 209 2.31 -2.42 16.18
N ILE A 210 1.46 -2.39 15.15
CA ILE A 210 1.00 -1.13 14.55
C ILE A 210 -0.18 -0.59 15.36
N HIS A 211 0.09 0.48 16.10
CA HIS A 211 -0.85 1.17 17.00
C HIS A 211 -0.77 2.68 16.79
N GLY A 212 -1.56 3.45 17.56
CA GLY A 212 -1.52 4.90 17.60
C GLY A 212 -1.91 5.57 16.29
N HIS A 213 -1.31 6.73 16.03
CA HIS A 213 -1.62 7.58 14.88
C HIS A 213 -1.50 6.87 13.52
N MET A 214 -0.58 5.91 13.34
CA MET A 214 -0.49 5.15 12.10
C MET A 214 -1.74 4.28 11.88
N LEU A 215 -2.18 3.57 12.92
CA LEU A 215 -3.38 2.74 12.81
C LEU A 215 -4.63 3.60 12.62
N GLU A 216 -4.75 4.69 13.37
CA GLU A 216 -5.84 5.65 13.26
C GLU A 216 -5.91 6.30 11.87
N ALA A 217 -4.75 6.69 11.32
CA ALA A 217 -4.63 7.22 9.96
C ALA A 217 -5.10 6.21 8.89
N LEU A 218 -4.73 4.93 9.05
CA LEU A 218 -5.22 3.88 8.14
C LEU A 218 -6.73 3.70 8.28
N GLN A 219 -7.24 3.63 9.51
CA GLN A 219 -8.68 3.46 9.75
C GLN A 219 -9.49 4.64 9.22
N SER A 220 -9.01 5.87 9.37
CA SER A 220 -9.70 7.08 8.92
C SER A 220 -9.88 7.10 7.40
N CYS A 221 -8.88 6.61 6.64
CA CYS A 221 -8.96 6.44 5.18
C CYS A 221 -10.12 5.53 4.73
N TYR A 222 -10.54 4.58 5.58
CA TYR A 222 -11.58 3.58 5.24
C TYR A 222 -12.87 3.73 6.04
N LYS A 223 -12.96 4.71 6.96
CA LYS A 223 -14.12 4.89 7.84
C LYS A 223 -15.38 5.22 7.05
N LYS A 224 -15.25 6.06 6.03
CA LYS A 224 -16.33 6.44 5.11
C LYS A 224 -15.76 6.61 3.71
N VAL A 225 -16.33 5.88 2.75
CA VAL A 225 -15.95 5.94 1.34
C VAL A 225 -17.19 6.33 0.55
N LEU A 226 -17.10 7.42 -0.20
CA LEU A 226 -18.19 7.98 -0.98
C LEU A 226 -17.85 7.91 -2.46
N PHE A 227 -18.82 7.53 -3.28
CA PHE A 227 -18.67 7.47 -4.72
C PHE A 227 -19.61 8.45 -5.42
N ARG A 228 -19.10 9.16 -6.41
CA ARG A 228 -19.89 9.90 -7.40
C ARG A 228 -19.76 9.20 -8.75
N VAL A 229 -20.87 8.68 -9.25
CA VAL A 229 -20.87 8.02 -10.56
C VAL A 229 -20.91 9.09 -11.64
N ARG A 230 -19.96 9.05 -12.58
CA ARG A 230 -20.02 9.87 -13.80
C ARG A 230 -20.73 9.05 -14.88
N VAL A 231 -21.79 9.62 -15.44
CA VAL A 231 -22.51 9.08 -16.60
C VAL A 231 -22.21 10.03 -17.76
N ASN A 232 -21.77 9.49 -18.89
CA ASN A 232 -21.49 10.22 -20.15
C ASN A 232 -20.27 11.17 -20.17
N GLY A 233 -19.24 10.91 -19.37
CA GLY A 233 -18.02 11.74 -19.38
C GLY A 233 -18.17 12.94 -18.48
#